data_AF-A0A960JEF0-F1
#
_entry.id   AF-A0A960JEF0-F1
#
_cell.length_a   1.000
_cell.length_b   1.000
_cell.length_c   1.000
_cell.angle_alpha   90.00
_cell.angle_beta   90.00
_cell.angle_gamma   90.00
#
_symmetry.space_group_name_H-M   'P 1'
#
loop_
_entity.id
_entity.type
_entity.pdbx_description
1 polymer ?
#
loop_
_entity_poly.entity_id
_entity_poly.type
_entity_poly.pdbx_seq_one_letter_code
_entity_poly.pdbx_strand_id
1 'polypeptide(L)'
;MRVELIRPRNALLRKYIQYFFFISNSQEDYDKTHICYPNTNYCLGLLKGSRLHRLSDTNFEVVPSTSYRSYLTGIYQKPINVSYQGRFDEVCIDFEPLGLE
;
A
#
# COMPACT_ATOMS: atom_id res chain seq x y z
N MET A 1 -5.40 11.72 5.88
CA MET A 1 -5.43 10.50 5.02
C MET A 1 -6.78 10.40 4.33
N ARG A 2 -6.76 10.33 3.01
CA ARG A 2 -7.89 10.00 2.14
C ARG A 2 -7.59 8.66 1.48
N VAL A 3 -8.61 7.80 1.38
CA VAL A 3 -8.51 6.49 0.73
C VAL A 3 -9.62 6.40 -0.31
N GLU A 4 -9.26 5.98 -1.52
CA GLU A 4 -10.19 5.74 -2.61
C GLU A 4 -9.92 4.36 -3.22
N LEU A 5 -10.96 3.52 -3.27
CA LEU A 5 -10.89 2.20 -3.87
C LEU A 5 -11.50 2.26 -5.28
N ILE A 6 -10.72 1.83 -6.27
CA ILE A 6 -11.15 1.75 -7.67
C ILE A 6 -11.01 0.32 -8.17
N ARG A 7 -12.07 -0.23 -8.76
CA ARG A 7 -12.00 -1.52 -9.46
C ARG A 7 -11.72 -1.33 -10.95
N PRO A 8 -10.89 -2.18 -11.57
CA PRO A 8 -10.62 -2.08 -13.00
C PRO A 8 -11.89 -2.22 -13.84
N ARG A 9 -12.10 -1.28 -14.76
CA ARG A 9 -13.20 -1.33 -15.76
C ARG A 9 -12.82 -2.12 -17.01
N ASN A 10 -11.53 -2.25 -17.30
CA ASN A 10 -11.03 -3.03 -18.42
C ASN A 10 -11.17 -4.52 -18.15
N ALA A 11 -11.72 -5.27 -19.10
CA ALA A 11 -12.00 -6.70 -18.95
C ALA A 11 -10.74 -7.57 -18.81
N LEU A 12 -9.62 -7.17 -19.41
CA LEU A 12 -8.35 -7.87 -19.26
C LEU A 12 -7.76 -7.63 -17.86
N LEU A 13 -7.74 -6.37 -17.40
CA LEU A 13 -7.19 -6.03 -16.09
C LEU A 13 -7.96 -6.69 -14.94
N ARG A 14 -9.28 -6.81 -15.03
CA ARG A 14 -10.10 -7.51 -14.02
C ARG A 14 -9.72 -8.98 -13.79
N LYS A 15 -8.99 -9.61 -14.71
CA LYS A 15 -8.52 -10.99 -14.53
C LYS A 15 -7.33 -11.09 -13.58
N TYR A 16 -6.63 -9.98 -13.36
CA TYR A 16 -5.36 -9.96 -12.65
C TYR A 16 -5.35 -9.01 -11.46
N ILE A 17 -6.12 -7.91 -11.53
CA ILE A 17 -6.15 -6.86 -10.51
C ILE A 17 -7.54 -6.85 -9.88
N GLN A 18 -7.58 -7.01 -8.56
CA GLN A 18 -8.80 -6.99 -7.77
C GLN A 18 -9.28 -5.54 -7.58
N TYR A 19 -8.37 -4.65 -7.19
CA TYR A 19 -8.61 -3.21 -7.08
C TYR A 19 -7.32 -2.40 -7.00
N PHE A 20 -7.47 -1.09 -7.12
CA PHE A 20 -6.48 -0.08 -6.83
C PHE A 20 -6.92 0.68 -5.58
N PHE A 21 -6.02 0.83 -4.60
CA PHE A 21 -6.18 1.81 -3.53
C PHE A 21 -5.34 3.04 -3.82
N PHE A 22 -5.98 4.20 -3.89
CA PHE A 22 -5.32 5.49 -3.90
C PHE A 22 -5.35 6.03 -2.47
N ILE A 23 -4.18 6.17 -1.88
CA ILE A 23 -4.01 6.60 -0.49
C ILE A 23 -3.17 7.87 -0.49
N SER A 24 -3.71 8.94 0.08
CA SER A 24 -2.97 10.21 0.11
C SER A 24 -3.20 11.01 1.38
N ASN A 25 -2.24 11.89 1.67
CA ASN A 25 -2.33 12.86 2.74
C ASN A 25 -1.55 14.13 2.39
N SER A 26 -2.17 15.29 2.60
CA SER A 26 -1.56 16.60 2.32
C SER A 26 -1.11 17.37 3.57
N GLN A 27 -1.37 16.83 4.76
CA GLN A 27 -0.99 17.44 6.05
C GLN A 27 0.48 17.14 6.35
N GLU A 28 1.30 18.17 6.58
CA GLU A 28 2.73 18.01 6.89
C GLU A 28 2.98 17.48 8.31
N ASP A 29 2.06 17.75 9.24
CA ASP A 29 2.09 17.31 10.64
C ASP A 29 1.43 15.94 10.87
N TYR A 30 1.10 15.23 9.78
CA TYR A 30 0.49 13.91 9.89
C TYR A 30 1.50 12.92 10.48
N ASP A 31 1.20 12.36 11.64
CA ASP A 31 1.99 11.30 12.24
C ASP A 31 1.04 10.30 12.89
N LYS A 32 0.74 9.22 12.16
CA LYS A 32 -0.19 8.17 12.61
C LYS A 32 0.25 6.80 12.15
N THR A 33 0.08 5.83 13.04
CA THR A 33 0.23 4.40 12.75
C THR A 33 -1.11 3.80 12.38
N HIS A 34 -1.14 3.07 11.26
CA HIS A 34 -2.27 2.26 10.82
C HIS A 34 -1.96 0.79 10.94
N ILE A 35 -2.96 0.01 11.35
CA ILE A 35 -2.86 -1.44 11.44
C ILE A 35 -3.46 -2.02 10.17
N CYS A 36 -2.65 -2.72 9.38
CA CYS A 36 -3.12 -3.51 8.26
C CYS A 36 -3.33 -4.94 8.74
N TYR A 37 -4.60 -5.36 8.79
CA TYR A 37 -4.98 -6.71 9.19
C TYR A 37 -4.53 -7.75 8.14
N PRO A 38 -4.38 -9.02 8.56
CA PRO A 38 -4.01 -10.12 7.69
C PRO A 38 -4.80 -10.14 6.39
N ASN A 39 -4.13 -10.38 5.26
CA ASN A 39 -4.78 -10.53 3.96
C ASN A 39 -4.06 -11.57 3.09
N THR A 40 -4.77 -12.01 2.05
CA THR A 40 -4.32 -13.02 1.07
C THR A 40 -3.89 -12.41 -0.26
N ASN A 41 -3.58 -11.12 -0.29
CA ASN A 41 -3.30 -10.40 -1.53
C ASN A 41 -1.80 -10.23 -1.75
N TYR A 42 -1.40 -10.28 -3.01
CA TYR A 42 -0.14 -9.68 -3.43
C TYR A 42 -0.42 -8.23 -3.81
N CYS A 43 0.31 -7.30 -3.22
CA CYS A 43 0.14 -5.88 -3.46
C CYS A 43 1.46 -5.25 -3.94
N LEU A 44 1.38 -4.56 -5.08
CA LEU A 44 2.43 -3.66 -5.55
C LEU A 44 2.08 -2.24 -5.12
N GLY A 45 2.83 -1.71 -4.15
CA GLY A 45 2.72 -0.32 -3.72
C GLY A 45 3.67 0.58 -4.51
N LEU A 46 3.15 1.73 -4.96
CA LEU A 46 3.89 2.79 -5.63
C LEU A 46 3.76 4.07 -4.80
N LEU A 47 4.88 4.60 -4.33
CA LEU A 47 4.97 5.80 -3.51
C LEU A 47 5.60 6.94 -4.30
N LYS A 48 4.98 8.12 -4.25
CA LYS A 48 5.50 9.37 -4.80
C LYS A 48 5.97 10.29 -3.69
N GLY A 49 7.25 10.63 -3.67
CA GLY A 49 7.80 11.55 -2.68
C GLY A 49 7.89 10.95 -1.26
N SER A 50 7.75 9.64 -1.15
CA SER A 50 7.86 8.88 0.10
C SER A 50 8.54 7.54 -0.19
N ARG A 51 9.03 6.88 0.86
CA ARG A 51 9.60 5.54 0.78
C ARG A 51 9.14 4.70 1.95
N LEU A 52 8.90 3.42 1.69
CA LEU A 52 8.67 2.44 2.74
C LEU A 52 10.01 2.04 3.35
N HIS A 53 10.10 2.12 4.67
CA HIS A 53 11.23 1.65 5.47
C HIS A 53 10.76 0.50 6.36
N ARG A 54 11.49 -0.61 6.33
CA ARG A 54 11.19 -1.79 7.14
C ARG A 54 11.96 -1.68 8.46
N LEU A 55 11.24 -1.60 9.57
CA LEU A 55 11.81 -1.57 10.92
C LEU A 55 11.91 -2.99 11.50
N SER A 56 10.88 -3.81 11.25
CA SER A 56 10.86 -5.23 11.60
C SER A 56 9.97 -6.02 10.63
N ASP A 57 9.69 -7.28 10.93
CA ASP A 57 8.77 -8.10 10.14
C ASP A 57 7.32 -7.59 10.17
N THR A 58 6.94 -6.87 11.22
CA THR A 58 5.56 -6.41 11.46
C THR A 58 5.44 -4.90 11.59
N ASN A 59 6.54 -4.15 11.53
CA ASN A 59 6.51 -2.69 11.65
C ASN A 59 7.24 -2.05 10.48
N PHE A 60 6.54 -1.11 9.85
CA PHE A 60 7.01 -0.36 8.69
C PHE A 60 6.72 1.12 8.90
N GLU A 61 7.45 1.93 8.15
CA GLU A 61 7.34 3.38 8.20
C GLU A 61 7.33 3.93 6.77
N VAL A 62 6.41 4.84 6.47
CA VAL A 62 6.38 5.62 5.24
C VAL A 62 6.90 7.01 5.56
N VAL A 63 8.14 7.27 5.14
CA VAL A 63 8.86 8.52 5.38
C VAL A 63 9.03 9.32 4.09
N PRO A 64 9.18 10.65 4.18
CA PRO A 64 9.49 11.49 3.01
C PRO A 64 10.71 11.00 2.21
N SER A 65 10.64 11.17 0.89
CA SER A 65 11.70 10.86 -0.07
C SER A 65 11.64 11.82 -1.26
N THR A 66 12.73 11.93 -2.01
CA THR A 66 12.81 12.78 -3.22
C THR A 66 12.49 12.04 -4.52
N SER A 67 12.15 10.74 -4.44
CA SER A 67 12.02 9.85 -5.59
C SER A 67 10.71 9.07 -5.58
N TYR A 68 10.35 8.48 -6.72
CA TYR A 68 9.33 7.44 -6.77
C TYR A 68 9.94 6.13 -6.27
N ARG A 69 9.20 5.42 -5.41
CA ARG A 69 9.62 4.12 -4.86
C ARG A 69 8.50 3.12 -5.01
N SER A 70 8.87 1.86 -5.18
CA SER A 70 7.93 0.75 -5.21
C SER A 70 8.29 -0.25 -4.13
N TYR A 71 7.28 -0.96 -3.64
CA TYR A 71 7.46 -2.11 -2.77
C TYR A 71 6.45 -3.20 -3.14
N LEU A 72 6.78 -4.45 -2.77
CA LEU A 72 5.90 -5.59 -2.95
C LEU A 72 5.61 -6.18 -1.58
N THR A 73 4.34 -6.38 -1.27
CA THR A 73 3.90 -7.18 -0.12
C THR A 73 3.19 -8.43 -0.62
N GLY A 74 3.47 -9.56 0.01
CA GLY A 74 2.73 -10.80 -0.22
C GLY A 74 1.72 -11.07 0.90
N ILE A 75 1.23 -12.30 0.94
CA ILE A 75 0.31 -12.80 1.95
C ILE A 75 0.95 -12.70 3.34
N TYR A 76 0.20 -12.17 4.30
CA TYR A 76 0.63 -12.12 5.69
C TYR A 76 -0.52 -12.49 6.65
N GLN A 77 -0.21 -13.35 7.62
CA GLN A 77 -1.19 -13.91 8.57
C GLN A 77 -1.24 -13.15 9.90
N LYS A 78 -0.28 -12.26 10.15
CA LYS A 78 -0.20 -11.42 11.35
C LYS A 78 -0.41 -9.96 10.97
N PRO A 79 -1.10 -9.15 11.80
CA PRO A 79 -1.21 -7.72 11.53
C PRO A 79 0.16 -7.06 11.38
N ILE A 80 0.24 -6.10 10.47
CA ILE A 80 1.40 -5.22 10.31
C ILE A 80 1.02 -3.79 10.68
N ASN A 81 1.95 -3.07 11.27
CA ASN A 81 1.82 -1.66 11.61
C ASN A 81 2.58 -0.83 10.57
N VAL A 82 1.93 0.19 10.05
CA VAL A 82 2.54 1.14 9.10
C VAL A 82 2.36 2.54 9.64
N SER A 83 3.47 3.15 10.06
CA SER A 83 3.53 4.54 10.51
C SER A 83 3.74 5.46 9.32
N TYR A 84 2.88 6.45 9.13
CA TYR A 84 2.99 7.42 8.05
C TYR A 84 3.35 8.79 8.62
N GLN A 85 4.36 9.43 8.03
CA GLN A 85 4.82 10.76 8.42
C GLN A 85 4.67 11.77 7.28
N GLY A 86 4.03 12.88 7.60
CA GLY A 86 3.80 14.02 6.73
C GLY A 86 2.99 13.71 5.49
N ARG A 87 3.44 14.28 4.37
CA ARG A 87 2.76 14.18 3.07
C ARG A 87 3.16 12.90 2.38
N PHE A 88 2.16 12.20 1.85
CA PHE A 88 2.37 11.00 1.06
C PHE A 88 1.28 10.86 0.00
N ASP A 89 1.65 10.20 -1.09
CA ASP A 89 0.79 9.89 -2.23
C ASP A 89 1.18 8.49 -2.72
N GLU A 90 0.25 7.57 -2.60
CA GLU A 90 0.45 6.14 -2.75
C GLU A 90 -0.64 5.51 -3.60
N VAL A 91 -0.23 4.59 -4.46
CA VAL A 91 -1.13 3.68 -5.17
C VAL A 91 -0.75 2.25 -4.84
N CYS A 92 -1.67 1.52 -4.25
CA CYS A 92 -1.56 0.09 -4.03
C CYS A 92 -2.36 -0.65 -5.10
N ILE A 93 -1.70 -1.59 -5.78
CA ILE A 93 -2.30 -2.46 -6.79
C ILE A 93 -2.40 -3.84 -6.18
N ASP A 94 -3.61 -4.23 -5.78
CA ASP A 94 -3.88 -5.56 -5.22
C ASP A 94 -4.26 -6.50 -6.36
N PHE A 95 -3.45 -7.53 -6.53
CA PHE A 95 -3.67 -8.56 -7.53
C PHE A 95 -4.67 -9.59 -7.01
N GLU A 96 -5.50 -10.13 -7.90
CA GLU A 96 -6.30 -11.30 -7.57
C GLU A 96 -5.35 -12.43 -7.20
N PRO A 97 -5.45 -13.04 -6.01
CA PRO A 97 -4.75 -14.27 -5.73
C PRO A 97 -5.27 -15.29 -6.74
N LEU A 98 -4.42 -15.75 -7.65
CA LEU A 98 -4.80 -16.63 -8.76
C LEU A 98 -5.34 -18.00 -8.32
N GLY A 99 -5.63 -18.20 -7.02
CA GLY A 99 -6.30 -19.39 -6.49
C GLY A 99 -5.57 -20.70 -6.77
N LEU A 100 -4.30 -20.64 -7.18
CA LEU A 100 -3.45 -21.78 -7.49
C LEU A 100 -2.15 -21.59 -6.70
N GLU A 101 -2.22 -21.91 -5.42
CA GLU A 101 -1.13 -22.67 -4.78
C GLU A 101 -1.37 -24.16 -5.06
#